data_AF-A0A0K0EUI6-F1
#
_entry.id   AF-A0A0K0EUI6-F1
#
_cell.length_a   1.000
_cell.length_b   1.000
_cell.length_c   1.000
_cell.angle_alpha   90.00
_cell.angle_beta   90.00
_cell.angle_gamma   90.00
#
_symmetry.space_group_name_H-M   'P 1'
#
loop_
_entity.id
_entity.type
_entity.pdbx_description
1 polymer ?
#
loop_
_entity_poly.entity_id
_entity_poly.type
_entity_poly.pdbx_seq_one_letter_code
_entity_poly.pdbx_strand_id
1 'polypeptide(L)'
;MVFYDSLMMVADLLVFCGMLEGYLHHETYFGSVIPCKVFLCLEKFTAMSSISIFYIITVERIIASVRYKTYEKEKNKLVYILVCILQIMIISFVVYISLLKDEKNRGRNNLLIPCLRTYFNHTFMRFPVVALFMGAIVNAVLFCFLIYFNNKLYKKSNTKFSKNILSNKFQLSENLQFSKALLPCIITYMSAGVILGALYLHLYTMRTNIVVSTQEQIIYELEINQLSDFVYAVAYLIIYFITNIKLNKLKRFMSIKNNKVLPVARKRSYSVSSNIRRLNKSVNDIYFEQFNKQLEAKRISKKK
;
A
#
# COMPACT_ATOMS: atom_id res chain seq x y z
N MET A 1 -3.88 11.56 3.27
CA MET A 1 -3.83 10.50 2.24
C MET A 1 -4.53 10.97 0.98
N VAL A 2 -5.87 11.08 0.94
CA VAL A 2 -6.63 11.53 -0.26
C VAL A 2 -6.09 12.79 -0.94
N PHE A 3 -5.81 13.87 -0.19
CA PHE A 3 -5.28 15.11 -0.77
C PHE A 3 -3.84 14.94 -1.31
N TYR A 4 -3.01 14.18 -0.62
CA TYR A 4 -1.63 13.89 -1.03
C TYR A 4 -1.64 13.07 -2.32
N ASP A 5 -2.38 11.94 -2.35
CA ASP A 5 -2.48 11.05 -3.51
C ASP A 5 -3.05 11.78 -4.74
N SER A 6 -3.99 12.71 -4.55
CA SER A 6 -4.55 13.52 -5.63
C SER A 6 -3.58 14.58 -6.15
N LEU A 7 -2.85 15.25 -5.25
CA LEU A 7 -1.80 16.22 -5.60
C LEU A 7 -0.67 15.53 -6.38
N MET A 8 -0.28 14.33 -5.95
CA MET A 8 0.74 13.51 -6.59
C MET A 8 0.32 13.11 -8.01
N MET A 9 -0.93 12.67 -8.16
CA MET A 9 -1.48 12.30 -9.46
C MET A 9 -1.58 13.50 -10.43
N VAL A 10 -1.88 14.69 -9.92
CA VAL A 10 -1.84 15.94 -10.71
C VAL A 10 -0.41 16.29 -11.10
N ALA A 11 0.57 16.09 -10.21
CA ALA A 11 1.97 16.32 -10.53
C ALA A 11 2.46 15.37 -11.64
N ASP A 12 2.15 14.07 -11.56
CA ASP A 12 2.50 13.08 -12.57
C ASP A 12 1.82 13.38 -13.93
N LEU A 13 0.55 13.82 -13.91
CA LEU A 13 -0.17 14.24 -15.11
C LEU A 13 0.45 15.50 -15.73
N LEU A 14 0.86 16.48 -14.91
CA LEU A 14 1.53 17.69 -15.38
C LEU A 14 2.92 17.39 -15.97
N VAL A 15 3.65 16.43 -15.38
CA VAL A 15 4.93 15.94 -15.93
C VAL A 15 4.69 15.28 -17.29
N PHE A 16 3.68 14.41 -17.39
CA PHE A 16 3.30 13.77 -18.64
C PHE A 16 2.89 14.80 -19.71
N CYS A 17 2.05 15.77 -19.36
CA CYS A 17 1.65 16.85 -20.25
C CYS A 17 2.85 17.69 -20.69
N GLY A 18 3.78 18.02 -19.79
CA GLY A 18 5.00 18.76 -20.14
C GLY A 18 5.93 17.97 -21.07
N MET A 19 6.01 16.64 -20.91
CA MET A 19 6.76 15.79 -21.84
C MET A 19 6.06 15.66 -23.20
N LEU A 20 4.73 15.54 -23.22
CA LEU A 20 3.93 15.48 -24.45
C LEU A 20 4.02 16.80 -25.24
N GLU A 21 3.97 17.93 -24.54
CA GLU A 21 4.11 19.26 -25.13
C GLU A 21 5.53 19.46 -25.72
N GLY A 22 6.57 19.01 -25.01
CA GLY A 22 7.94 19.01 -25.52
C GLY A 22 8.15 18.13 -26.76
N TYR A 23 7.41 17.02 -26.87
CA TYR A 23 7.39 16.17 -28.06
C TYR A 23 6.68 16.84 -29.25
N LEU A 24 5.59 17.56 -28.99
CA LEU A 24 4.73 18.15 -30.04
C LEU A 24 5.20 19.52 -30.55
N HIS A 25 5.83 20.33 -29.72
CA HIS A 25 6.06 21.75 -30.05
C HIS A 25 7.53 22.14 -30.23
N HIS A 26 8.49 21.23 -29.97
CA HIS A 26 9.94 21.40 -30.10
C HIS A 26 10.57 22.64 -29.40
N GLU A 27 9.79 23.60 -28.91
CA GLU A 27 10.20 24.79 -28.17
C GLU A 27 9.13 25.12 -27.11
N THR A 28 9.43 24.90 -25.83
CA THR A 28 8.51 25.32 -24.74
C THR A 28 9.25 25.75 -23.47
N TYR A 29 8.55 26.49 -22.60
CA TYR A 29 8.97 26.93 -21.26
C TYR A 29 9.40 25.78 -20.33
N PHE A 30 8.91 24.55 -20.56
CA PHE A 30 9.37 23.32 -19.90
C PHE A 30 10.73 22.80 -20.42
N GLY A 31 11.24 23.35 -21.52
CA GLY A 31 12.58 23.11 -22.05
C GLY A 31 13.71 23.66 -21.18
N SER A 32 13.38 24.49 -20.19
CA SER A 32 14.32 24.93 -19.16
C SER A 32 14.78 23.76 -18.28
N VAL A 33 16.10 23.60 -18.15
CA VAL A 33 16.73 22.48 -17.43
C VAL A 33 16.31 22.41 -15.96
N ILE A 34 16.04 23.55 -15.32
CA ILE A 34 15.75 23.65 -13.89
C ILE A 34 14.33 23.13 -13.54
N PRO A 35 13.23 23.68 -14.08
CA PRO A 35 11.89 23.22 -13.74
C PRO A 35 11.73 21.74 -14.07
N CYS A 36 12.25 21.27 -15.20
CA CYS A 36 12.08 19.87 -15.55
C CYS A 36 12.82 18.91 -14.61
N LYS A 37 14.01 19.28 -14.11
CA LYS A 37 14.69 18.51 -13.04
C LYS A 37 13.86 18.44 -11.76
N VAL A 38 13.22 19.55 -11.38
CA VAL A 38 12.37 19.59 -10.19
C VAL A 38 11.18 18.66 -10.36
N PHE A 39 10.51 18.69 -11.51
CA PHE A 39 9.37 17.81 -11.82
C PHE A 39 9.76 16.33 -11.83
N LEU A 40 10.86 15.98 -12.48
CA LEU A 40 11.41 14.62 -12.48
C LEU A 40 11.77 14.13 -11.07
N CYS A 41 12.37 15.01 -10.26
CA CYS A 41 12.72 14.69 -8.87
C CYS A 41 11.46 14.44 -8.04
N LEU A 42 10.43 15.28 -8.19
CA LEU A 42 9.14 15.12 -7.53
C LEU A 42 8.49 13.81 -7.94
N GLU A 43 8.37 13.52 -9.24
CA GLU A 43 7.81 12.28 -9.77
C GLU A 43 8.50 11.04 -9.17
N LYS A 44 9.85 10.98 -9.18
CA LYS A 44 10.57 9.82 -8.64
C LYS A 44 10.44 9.71 -7.12
N PHE A 45 10.46 10.83 -6.40
CA PHE A 45 10.19 10.85 -4.96
C PHE A 45 8.79 10.30 -4.65
N THR A 46 7.81 10.66 -5.47
CA THR A 46 6.42 10.26 -5.39
C THR A 46 6.24 8.77 -5.59
N ALA A 47 6.76 8.25 -6.70
CA ALA A 47 6.67 6.84 -7.03
C ALA A 47 7.30 5.98 -5.93
N MET A 48 8.51 6.33 -5.48
CA MET A 48 9.22 5.61 -4.41
C MET A 48 8.50 5.69 -3.06
N SER A 49 7.93 6.85 -2.72
CA SER A 49 7.16 7.04 -1.48
C SER A 49 5.89 6.20 -1.49
N SER A 50 5.16 6.22 -2.59
CA SER A 50 3.90 5.49 -2.74
C SER A 50 4.10 3.97 -2.68
N ILE A 51 5.22 3.45 -3.21
CA ILE A 51 5.58 2.03 -3.09
C ILE A 51 5.86 1.69 -1.62
N SER A 52 6.66 2.51 -0.95
CA SER A 52 7.14 2.20 0.40
C SER A 52 6.07 2.29 1.48
N ILE A 53 4.98 3.02 1.25
CA ILE A 53 3.77 3.01 2.11
C ILE A 53 3.22 1.60 2.30
N PHE A 54 3.20 0.76 1.26
CA PHE A 54 2.68 -0.60 1.39
C PHE A 54 3.53 -1.48 2.31
N TYR A 55 4.86 -1.30 2.33
CA TYR A 55 5.72 -2.01 3.28
C TYR A 55 5.40 -1.60 4.71
N ILE A 56 5.22 -0.31 4.96
CA ILE A 56 4.88 0.20 6.30
C ILE A 56 3.56 -0.35 6.77
N ILE A 57 2.54 -0.34 5.91
CA ILE A 57 1.22 -0.88 6.26
C ILE A 57 1.33 -2.38 6.58
N THR A 58 2.03 -3.16 5.76
CA THR A 58 2.18 -4.60 6.03
C THR A 58 2.90 -4.84 7.37
N VAL A 59 4.00 -4.13 7.64
CA VAL A 59 4.75 -4.25 8.89
C VAL A 59 3.89 -3.85 10.09
N GLU A 60 3.17 -2.73 10.00
CA GLU A 60 2.24 -2.30 11.06
C GLU A 60 1.17 -3.36 11.32
N ARG A 61 0.61 -3.97 10.27
CA ARG A 61 -0.38 -5.04 10.43
C ARG A 61 0.21 -6.33 10.99
N ILE A 62 1.45 -6.66 10.68
CA ILE A 62 2.18 -7.78 11.30
C ILE A 62 2.35 -7.51 12.79
N ILE A 63 2.83 -6.33 13.18
CA ILE A 63 3.00 -5.93 14.59
C ILE A 63 1.66 -6.00 15.32
N ALA A 64 0.60 -5.40 14.76
CA ALA A 64 -0.74 -5.42 15.33
C ALA A 64 -1.30 -6.84 15.50
N SER A 65 -0.94 -7.75 14.60
CA SER A 65 -1.38 -9.15 14.64
C SER A 65 -0.59 -10.01 15.63
N VAL A 66 0.74 -9.81 15.72
CA VAL A 66 1.61 -10.52 16.67
C VAL A 66 1.36 -10.03 18.10
N ARG A 67 1.27 -8.71 18.29
CA ARG A 67 1.08 -8.06 19.58
C ARG A 67 -0.37 -7.72 19.89
N TYR A 68 -1.35 -8.42 19.30
CA TYR A 68 -2.77 -8.05 19.43
C TYR A 68 -3.23 -7.77 20.87
N LYS A 69 -2.68 -8.47 21.89
CA LYS A 69 -3.01 -8.27 23.31
C LYS A 69 -2.48 -6.97 23.93
N THR A 70 -1.33 -6.48 23.47
CA THR A 70 -0.63 -5.31 24.05
C THR A 70 -0.64 -4.10 23.12
N TYR A 71 -0.99 -4.30 21.84
CA TYR A 71 -0.93 -3.28 20.80
C TYR A 71 -1.67 -1.98 21.16
N GLU A 72 -2.90 -2.07 21.65
CA GLU A 72 -3.67 -0.86 22.03
C GLU A 72 -3.15 -0.16 23.28
N LYS A 73 -2.41 -0.87 24.14
CA LYS A 73 -1.85 -0.32 25.39
C LYS A 73 -0.56 0.46 25.13
N GLU A 74 0.24 -0.01 24.17
CA GLU A 74 1.50 0.62 23.77
C GLU A 74 1.25 1.69 22.71
N LYS A 75 0.93 2.92 23.13
CA LYS A 75 0.81 4.08 22.21
C LYS A 75 2.17 4.63 21.78
N ASN A 76 3.08 3.78 21.29
CA ASN A 76 4.43 4.21 21.00
C ASN A 76 4.54 4.87 19.61
N LYS A 77 4.06 6.12 19.52
CA LYS A 77 4.07 6.94 18.30
C LYS A 77 5.49 7.19 17.75
N LEU A 78 6.50 7.18 18.62
CA LEU A 78 7.90 7.48 18.27
C LEU A 78 8.45 6.49 17.24
N VAL A 79 8.09 5.21 17.33
CA VAL A 79 8.57 4.18 16.39
C VAL A 79 8.08 4.49 14.97
N TYR A 80 6.82 4.90 14.81
CA TYR A 80 6.27 5.26 13.50
C TYR A 80 6.94 6.51 12.92
N ILE A 81 7.17 7.53 13.74
CA ILE A 81 7.86 8.76 13.31
C ILE A 81 9.27 8.42 12.83
N LEU A 82 10.00 7.60 13.57
CA LEU A 82 11.37 7.20 13.22
C LEU A 82 11.42 6.38 11.92
N VAL A 83 10.47 5.48 11.70
CA VAL A 83 10.33 4.72 10.44
C VAL A 83 10.05 5.67 9.26
N CYS A 84 9.16 6.65 9.42
CA CYS A 84 8.87 7.63 8.38
C CYS A 84 10.08 8.50 8.04
N ILE A 85 10.83 8.97 9.06
CA ILE A 85 12.06 9.75 8.83
C ILE A 85 13.10 8.92 8.08
N LEU A 86 13.33 7.68 8.52
CA LEU A 86 14.28 6.78 7.86
C LEU A 86 13.90 6.52 6.39
N GLN A 87 12.62 6.32 6.12
CA GLN A 87 12.09 6.13 4.77
C GLN A 87 12.35 7.36 3.88
N ILE A 88 12.02 8.56 4.36
CA ILE A 88 12.25 9.81 3.62
C ILE A 88 13.74 9.98 3.33
N MET A 89 14.61 9.69 4.30
CA MET A 89 16.06 9.75 4.11
C MET A 89 16.55 8.78 3.04
N ILE A 90 16.10 7.53 3.06
CA ILE A 90 16.48 6.51 2.05
C ILE A 90 16.01 6.94 0.66
N ILE A 91 14.75 7.38 0.52
CA ILE A 91 14.21 7.83 -0.77
C ILE A 91 14.98 9.04 -1.28
N SER A 92 15.20 10.04 -0.42
CA SER A 92 15.95 11.25 -0.78
C SER A 92 17.37 10.91 -1.24
N PHE A 93 18.03 9.97 -0.56
CA PHE A 93 19.37 9.49 -0.94
C PHE A 93 19.38 8.79 -2.30
N VAL A 94 18.42 7.87 -2.55
CA VAL A 94 18.30 7.18 -3.85
C VAL A 94 18.02 8.17 -4.98
N VAL A 95 17.10 9.11 -4.77
CA VAL A 95 16.78 10.15 -5.77
C VAL A 95 17.99 11.05 -6.01
N TYR A 96 18.68 11.49 -4.96
CA TYR A 96 19.88 12.32 -5.07
C TYR A 96 20.99 11.62 -5.88
N ILE A 97 21.29 10.36 -5.60
CA ILE A 97 22.30 9.61 -6.36
C ILE A 97 21.85 9.40 -7.81
N SER A 98 20.56 9.16 -8.03
CA SER A 98 20.02 8.99 -9.39
C SER A 98 20.16 10.24 -10.24
N LEU A 99 20.28 11.42 -9.62
CA LEU A 99 20.48 12.72 -10.27
C LEU A 99 21.97 13.11 -10.42
N LEU A 100 22.90 12.37 -9.82
CA LEU A 100 24.33 12.64 -9.98
C LEU A 100 24.75 12.35 -11.43
N LYS A 101 25.39 13.33 -12.07
CA LYS A 101 25.82 13.24 -13.47
C LYS A 101 26.82 12.11 -13.66
N ASP A 102 26.58 11.25 -14.64
CA ASP A 102 27.59 10.30 -15.13
C ASP A 102 28.54 11.01 -16.11
N GLU A 103 29.79 11.24 -15.67
CA GLU A 103 30.80 11.92 -16.47
C GLU A 103 31.19 11.13 -17.73
N LYS A 104 30.99 9.80 -17.77
CA LYS A 104 31.38 8.96 -18.90
C LYS A 104 30.58 9.19 -20.18
N ASN A 105 29.42 9.82 -20.11
CA ASN A 105 28.52 9.97 -21.26
C ASN A 105 28.44 11.40 -21.81
N ARG A 106 29.38 12.28 -21.45
CA ARG A 106 29.37 13.72 -21.79
C ARG A 106 29.25 14.04 -23.30
N GLY A 107 29.66 13.12 -24.18
CA GLY A 107 29.68 13.31 -25.64
C GLY A 107 28.44 12.85 -26.42
N ARG A 108 27.49 12.10 -25.82
CA ARG A 108 26.29 11.57 -26.52
C ARG A 108 25.09 12.53 -26.54
N ASN A 109 25.29 13.77 -26.11
CA ASN A 109 24.24 14.54 -25.43
C ASN A 109 23.59 15.65 -26.25
N ASN A 110 24.00 15.87 -27.50
CA ASN A 110 23.54 17.04 -28.24
C ASN A 110 22.15 16.88 -28.86
N LEU A 111 21.57 15.68 -28.83
CA LEU A 111 20.31 15.34 -29.52
C LEU A 111 19.12 15.08 -28.57
N LEU A 112 19.31 15.15 -27.25
CA LEU A 112 18.25 14.89 -26.26
C LEU A 112 17.71 16.19 -25.66
N ILE A 113 16.40 16.21 -25.39
CA ILE A 113 15.73 17.31 -24.68
C ILE A 113 16.48 17.56 -23.36
N PRO A 114 16.76 18.83 -22.96
CA PRO A 114 17.63 19.15 -21.83
C PRO A 114 17.25 18.52 -20.49
N CYS A 115 15.98 18.11 -20.34
CA CYS A 115 15.46 17.39 -19.19
C CYS A 115 15.77 15.89 -19.20
N LEU A 116 15.67 15.25 -20.37
CA LEU A 116 16.10 13.88 -20.61
C LEU A 116 17.63 13.75 -20.66
N ARG A 117 18.33 14.87 -20.90
CA ARG A 117 19.79 14.99 -20.89
C ARG A 117 20.40 14.77 -19.50
N THR A 118 19.60 14.88 -18.45
CA THR A 118 20.03 14.56 -17.09
C THR A 118 20.19 13.05 -16.97
N TYR A 119 21.42 12.58 -17.16
CA TYR A 119 21.80 11.18 -17.05
C TYR A 119 21.28 10.56 -15.76
N PHE A 120 20.29 9.68 -15.89
CA PHE A 120 20.17 8.58 -14.96
C PHE A 120 21.38 7.69 -15.17
N ASN A 121 22.15 7.43 -14.11
CA ASN A 121 23.08 6.32 -14.16
C ASN A 121 22.25 5.04 -14.31
N HIS A 122 22.09 4.56 -15.55
CA HIS A 122 21.24 3.41 -15.86
C HIS A 122 21.67 2.16 -15.09
N THR A 123 22.96 2.06 -14.74
CA THR A 123 23.46 0.97 -13.89
C THR A 123 22.94 1.11 -12.46
N PHE A 124 22.87 2.34 -11.95
CA PHE A 124 22.32 2.63 -10.62
C PHE A 124 20.80 2.44 -10.59
N MET A 125 20.05 2.91 -11.60
CA MET A 125 18.57 2.79 -11.63
C MET A 125 18.07 1.33 -11.70
N ARG A 126 18.89 0.40 -12.19
CA ARG A 126 18.58 -1.05 -12.16
C ARG A 126 18.42 -1.58 -10.74
N PHE A 127 19.27 -1.14 -9.82
CA PHE A 127 19.29 -1.68 -8.47
C PHE A 127 18.00 -1.38 -7.70
N PRO A 128 17.49 -0.13 -7.65
CA PRO A 128 16.19 0.19 -7.09
C PRO A 128 15.06 -0.61 -7.73
N VAL A 129 15.01 -0.75 -9.07
CA VAL A 129 13.94 -1.48 -9.75
C VAL A 129 13.91 -2.95 -9.32
N VAL A 130 15.05 -3.63 -9.34
CA VAL A 130 15.14 -5.03 -8.89
C VAL A 130 14.82 -5.15 -7.40
N ALA A 131 15.32 -4.24 -6.57
CA ALA A 131 15.02 -4.22 -5.13
C ALA A 131 13.54 -3.98 -4.85
N LEU A 132 12.87 -3.12 -5.63
CA LEU A 132 11.44 -2.85 -5.53
C LEU A 132 10.62 -4.08 -5.96
N PHE A 133 11.00 -4.74 -7.05
CA PHE A 133 10.35 -5.95 -7.53
C PHE A 133 10.47 -7.09 -6.50
N MET A 134 11.69 -7.36 -6.03
CA MET A 134 11.92 -8.37 -4.98
C MET A 134 11.21 -8.01 -3.68
N GLY A 135 11.24 -6.73 -3.29
CA GLY A 135 10.50 -6.22 -2.14
C GLY A 135 9.00 -6.45 -2.27
N ALA A 136 8.42 -6.20 -3.44
CA ALA A 136 6.99 -6.42 -3.70
C ALA A 136 6.63 -7.90 -3.50
N ILE A 137 7.41 -8.83 -4.06
CA ILE A 137 7.23 -10.28 -3.87
C ILE A 137 7.27 -10.64 -2.39
N VAL A 138 8.31 -10.21 -1.67
CA VAL A 138 8.46 -10.47 -0.23
C VAL A 138 7.26 -9.93 0.55
N ASN A 139 6.82 -8.72 0.25
CA ASN A 139 5.67 -8.08 0.90
C ASN A 139 4.37 -8.84 0.67
N ALA A 140 4.12 -9.32 -0.55
CA ALA A 140 2.95 -10.14 -0.85
C ALA A 140 2.98 -11.48 -0.10
N VAL A 141 4.13 -12.15 -0.06
CA VAL A 141 4.29 -13.40 0.70
C VAL A 141 4.03 -13.17 2.19
N LEU A 142 4.62 -12.12 2.77
CA LEU A 142 4.40 -11.73 4.16
C LEU A 142 2.92 -11.41 4.43
N PHE A 143 2.24 -10.75 3.50
CA PHE A 143 0.82 -10.42 3.64
C PHE A 143 -0.08 -11.66 3.55
N CYS A 144 0.22 -12.59 2.65
CA CYS A 144 -0.48 -13.89 2.58
C CYS A 144 -0.29 -14.68 3.89
N PHE A 145 0.94 -14.72 4.40
CA PHE A 145 1.25 -15.35 5.68
C PHE A 145 0.50 -14.69 6.84
N LEU A 146 0.40 -13.36 6.84
CA LEU A 146 -0.37 -12.59 7.82
C LEU A 146 -1.85 -12.99 7.83
N ILE A 147 -2.49 -13.09 6.65
CA ILE A 147 -3.89 -13.52 6.54
C ILE A 147 -4.05 -14.95 7.09
N TYR A 148 -3.16 -15.86 6.72
CA TYR A 148 -3.17 -17.23 7.21
C TYR A 148 -3.03 -17.29 8.73
N PHE A 149 -2.06 -16.56 9.29
CA PHE A 149 -1.79 -16.52 10.72
C PHE A 149 -2.98 -15.91 11.50
N ASN A 150 -3.57 -14.82 11.02
CA ASN A 150 -4.74 -14.20 11.63
C ASN A 150 -5.97 -15.12 11.60
N ASN A 151 -6.19 -15.85 10.50
CA ASN A 151 -7.24 -16.86 10.44
C ASN A 151 -7.01 -17.99 11.46
N LYS A 152 -5.77 -18.47 11.61
CA LYS A 152 -5.40 -19.52 12.56
C LYS A 152 -5.61 -19.05 14.01
N LEU A 153 -5.16 -17.84 14.34
CA LEU A 153 -5.36 -17.24 15.67
C LEU A 153 -6.84 -17.04 15.98
N TYR A 154 -7.62 -16.55 15.01
CA TYR A 154 -9.07 -16.39 15.16
C TYR A 154 -9.75 -17.73 15.47
N LYS A 155 -9.45 -18.80 14.72
CA LYS A 155 -9.98 -20.15 14.99
C LYS A 155 -9.58 -20.66 16.38
N LYS A 156 -8.32 -20.45 16.80
CA LYS A 156 -7.82 -20.88 18.12
C LYS A 156 -8.47 -20.10 19.27
N SER A 157 -8.85 -18.83 19.05
CA SER A 157 -9.53 -18.04 20.08
C SER A 157 -10.95 -18.54 20.40
N ASN A 158 -11.59 -19.26 19.48
CA ASN A 158 -12.91 -19.86 19.73
C ASN A 158 -12.88 -21.07 20.66
N THR A 159 -11.73 -21.73 20.86
CA THR A 159 -11.65 -22.98 21.63
C THR A 159 -11.18 -22.81 23.08
N LYS A 160 -10.57 -21.68 23.44
CA LYS A 160 -10.02 -21.47 24.79
C LYS A 160 -10.82 -20.45 25.60
N PHE A 161 -11.41 -20.89 26.72
CA PHE A 161 -12.02 -20.00 27.71
C PHE A 161 -10.94 -19.25 28.52
N SER A 162 -10.76 -17.95 28.25
CA SER A 162 -9.85 -17.02 28.95
C SER A 162 -10.61 -15.77 29.43
N LYS A 163 -10.16 -15.15 30.53
CA LYS A 163 -10.75 -13.92 31.10
C LYS A 163 -10.84 -12.72 30.14
N ASN A 164 -10.10 -12.72 29.02
CA ASN A 164 -10.09 -11.64 28.02
C ASN A 164 -10.48 -12.08 26.59
N ILE A 165 -11.21 -13.20 26.42
CA ILE A 165 -11.58 -13.72 25.08
C ILE A 165 -12.24 -12.66 24.20
N LEU A 166 -13.19 -11.89 24.75
CA LEU A 166 -14.06 -11.04 23.94
C LEU A 166 -13.27 -9.90 23.29
N SER A 167 -12.39 -9.24 24.05
CA SER A 167 -11.50 -8.18 23.57
C SER A 167 -10.51 -8.71 22.53
N ASN A 168 -9.88 -9.85 22.84
CA ASN A 168 -8.89 -10.48 21.95
C ASN A 168 -9.51 -10.94 20.62
N LYS A 169 -10.72 -11.52 20.68
CA LYS A 169 -11.45 -11.97 19.50
C LYS A 169 -11.91 -10.80 18.64
N PHE A 170 -12.29 -9.69 19.28
CA PHE A 170 -12.64 -8.46 18.57
C PHE A 170 -11.44 -7.91 17.79
N GLN A 171 -10.30 -7.74 18.45
CA GLN A 171 -9.06 -7.26 17.81
C GLN A 171 -8.61 -8.17 16.66
N LEU A 172 -8.66 -9.50 16.86
CA LEU A 172 -8.32 -10.46 15.80
C LEU A 172 -9.31 -10.41 14.62
N SER A 173 -10.61 -10.24 14.90
CA SER A 173 -11.62 -10.08 13.86
C SER A 173 -11.43 -8.78 13.08
N GLU A 174 -11.12 -7.69 13.76
CA GLU A 174 -10.84 -6.39 13.14
C GLU A 174 -9.60 -6.46 12.23
N ASN A 175 -8.50 -7.01 12.74
CA ASN A 175 -7.29 -7.25 11.96
C ASN A 175 -7.58 -8.10 10.72
N LEU A 176 -8.36 -9.17 10.86
CA LEU A 176 -8.72 -10.04 9.74
C LEU A 176 -9.60 -9.33 8.70
N GLN A 177 -10.59 -8.55 9.14
CA GLN A 177 -11.44 -7.77 8.25
C GLN A 177 -10.64 -6.70 7.51
N PHE A 178 -9.74 -6.02 8.22
CA PHE A 178 -8.84 -5.03 7.62
C PHE A 178 -7.91 -5.67 6.58
N SER A 179 -7.25 -6.79 6.92
CA SER A 179 -6.38 -7.51 5.96
C SER A 179 -7.15 -7.97 4.73
N LYS A 180 -8.40 -8.44 4.87
CA LYS A 180 -9.26 -8.80 3.73
C LYS A 180 -9.69 -7.60 2.89
N ALA A 181 -9.87 -6.43 3.52
CA ALA A 181 -10.18 -5.20 2.80
C ALA A 181 -8.96 -4.66 2.02
N LEU A 182 -7.74 -4.86 2.56
CA LEU A 182 -6.49 -4.43 1.94
C LEU A 182 -5.97 -5.38 0.86
N LEU A 183 -6.38 -6.65 0.88
CA LEU A 183 -5.98 -7.68 -0.07
C LEU A 183 -6.08 -7.23 -1.55
N PRO A 184 -7.21 -6.68 -2.04
CA PRO A 184 -7.29 -6.21 -3.42
C PRO A 184 -6.30 -5.08 -3.75
N CYS A 185 -5.95 -4.21 -2.80
CA CYS A 185 -4.92 -3.18 -3.00
C CYS A 185 -3.54 -3.83 -3.20
N ILE A 186 -3.22 -4.85 -2.40
CA ILE A 186 -1.94 -5.57 -2.52
C ILE A 186 -1.87 -6.39 -3.81
N ILE A 187 -2.97 -7.00 -4.24
CA ILE A 187 -3.03 -7.70 -5.54
C ILE A 187 -2.78 -6.70 -6.68
N THR A 188 -3.43 -5.53 -6.64
CA THR A 188 -3.23 -4.48 -7.65
C THR A 188 -1.78 -4.02 -7.68
N TYR A 189 -1.21 -3.72 -6.51
CA TYR A 189 0.20 -3.36 -6.36
C TYR A 189 1.15 -4.45 -6.91
N MET A 190 0.87 -5.72 -6.63
CA MET A 190 1.64 -6.85 -7.16
C MET A 190 1.53 -6.98 -8.67
N SER A 191 0.34 -6.83 -9.23
CA SER A 191 0.15 -6.88 -10.68
C SER A 191 0.95 -5.79 -11.39
N ALA A 192 0.95 -4.57 -10.86
CA ALA A 192 1.77 -3.47 -11.35
C ALA A 192 3.27 -3.80 -11.27
N GLY A 193 3.71 -4.34 -10.13
CA GLY A 193 5.10 -4.77 -9.93
C GLY A 193 5.54 -5.87 -10.91
N VAL A 194 4.67 -6.82 -11.24
CA VAL A 194 4.96 -7.89 -12.23
C VAL A 194 5.07 -7.33 -13.64
N ILE A 195 4.11 -6.48 -14.05
CA ILE A 195 4.15 -5.81 -15.37
C ILE A 195 5.45 -5.00 -15.49
N LEU A 196 5.80 -4.25 -14.46
CA LEU A 196 7.02 -3.48 -14.39
C LEU A 196 8.28 -4.35 -14.49
N GLY A 197 8.32 -5.43 -13.70
CA GLY A 197 9.43 -6.37 -13.73
C GLY A 197 9.62 -6.97 -15.12
N ALA A 198 8.54 -7.29 -15.82
CA ALA A 198 8.58 -7.78 -17.19
C ALA A 198 9.11 -6.71 -18.18
N LEU A 199 8.66 -5.46 -18.07
CA LEU A 199 9.15 -4.35 -18.91
C LEU A 199 10.65 -4.13 -18.73
N TYR A 200 11.14 -4.09 -17.49
CA TYR A 200 12.57 -3.91 -17.22
C TYR A 200 13.41 -5.13 -17.56
N LEU A 201 12.88 -6.34 -17.41
CA LEU A 201 13.54 -7.56 -17.87
C LEU A 201 13.69 -7.55 -19.39
N HIS A 202 12.65 -7.10 -20.11
CA HIS A 202 12.71 -6.96 -21.56
C HIS A 202 13.80 -5.96 -21.98
N LEU A 203 13.83 -4.77 -21.38
CA LEU A 203 14.90 -3.80 -21.58
C LEU A 203 16.28 -4.39 -21.29
N TYR A 204 16.41 -5.18 -20.24
CA TYR A 204 17.66 -5.83 -19.87
C TYR A 204 18.13 -6.79 -20.97
N THR A 205 17.25 -7.66 -21.46
CA THR A 205 17.58 -8.63 -22.52
C THR A 205 17.98 -7.96 -23.85
N MET A 206 17.34 -6.83 -24.19
CA MET A 206 17.70 -6.07 -25.38
C MET A 206 19.11 -5.46 -25.26
N ARG A 207 19.46 -4.97 -24.07
CA ARG A 207 20.73 -4.30 -23.82
C ARG A 207 21.93 -5.24 -23.74
N THR A 208 21.75 -6.48 -23.27
CA THR A 208 22.84 -7.47 -23.23
C THR A 208 23.31 -7.88 -24.63
N ASN A 209 22.51 -7.67 -25.66
CA ASN A 209 22.79 -8.12 -27.02
C ASN A 209 23.51 -7.08 -27.89
N ILE A 210 23.74 -5.84 -27.42
CA ILE A 210 24.23 -4.75 -28.28
C ILE A 210 25.35 -3.96 -27.58
N VAL A 211 26.53 -3.91 -28.21
CA VAL A 211 27.76 -3.29 -27.67
C VAL A 211 27.77 -1.75 -27.84
N VAL A 212 27.00 -1.21 -28.78
CA VAL A 212 26.93 0.24 -29.06
C VAL A 212 25.48 0.70 -29.02
N SER A 213 25.16 1.62 -28.10
CA SER A 213 23.81 2.18 -28.00
C SER A 213 23.55 3.14 -29.16
N THR A 214 22.54 2.83 -29.97
CA THR A 214 22.02 3.70 -31.04
C THR A 214 21.05 4.74 -30.47
N GLN A 215 20.79 5.82 -31.20
CA GLN A 215 19.82 6.86 -30.80
C GLN A 215 18.42 6.27 -30.57
N GLU A 216 18.01 5.31 -31.40
CA GLU A 216 16.74 4.59 -31.28
C GLU A 216 16.60 3.85 -29.95
N GLN A 217 17.68 3.25 -29.44
CA GLN A 217 17.65 2.58 -28.15
C GLN A 217 17.45 3.54 -26.98
N ILE A 218 18.00 4.75 -27.08
CA ILE A 218 17.82 5.76 -26.04
C ILE A 218 16.35 6.19 -25.99
N ILE A 219 15.74 6.45 -27.17
CA ILE A 219 14.32 6.79 -27.29
C ILE A 219 13.46 5.64 -26.74
N TYR A 220 13.76 4.40 -27.10
CA TYR A 220 13.05 3.23 -26.62
C TYR A 220 13.15 3.05 -25.08
N GLU A 221 14.34 3.24 -24.49
CA GLU A 221 14.52 3.20 -23.03
C GLU A 221 13.67 4.28 -22.32
N LEU A 222 13.53 5.45 -22.92
CA LEU A 222 12.70 6.54 -22.40
C LEU A 222 11.21 6.21 -22.47
N GLU A 223 10.75 5.69 -23.61
CA GLU A 223 9.36 5.25 -23.80
C GLU A 223 8.97 4.16 -22.79
N ILE A 224 9.85 3.19 -22.55
CA ILE A 224 9.58 2.13 -21.56
C ILE A 224 9.54 2.70 -20.13
N ASN A 225 10.42 3.67 -19.79
CA ASN A 225 10.33 4.33 -18.49
C ASN A 225 9.02 5.11 -18.34
N GLN A 226 8.57 5.85 -19.35
CA GLN A 226 7.27 6.53 -19.31
C GLN A 226 6.10 5.54 -19.18
N LEU A 227 6.16 4.42 -19.91
CA LEU A 227 5.17 3.35 -19.79
C LEU A 227 5.16 2.76 -18.37
N SER A 228 6.32 2.67 -17.73
CA SER A 228 6.44 2.20 -16.34
C SER A 228 5.77 3.13 -15.34
N ASP A 229 5.94 4.44 -15.51
CA ASP A 229 5.32 5.47 -14.68
C ASP A 229 3.78 5.44 -14.87
N PHE A 230 3.31 5.24 -16.11
CA PHE A 230 1.88 5.05 -16.42
C PHE A 230 1.26 3.82 -15.72
N VAL A 231 1.95 2.67 -15.72
CA VAL A 231 1.47 1.45 -15.05
C VAL A 231 1.24 1.70 -13.55
N TYR A 232 2.16 2.41 -12.88
CA TYR A 232 1.98 2.76 -11.47
C TYR A 232 0.87 3.77 -11.25
N ALA A 233 0.75 4.81 -12.07
CA ALA A 233 -0.31 5.80 -11.96
C ALA A 233 -1.71 5.13 -12.04
N VAL A 234 -1.90 4.22 -12.99
CA VAL A 234 -3.15 3.43 -13.13
C VAL A 234 -3.37 2.54 -11.91
N ALA A 235 -2.33 1.87 -11.41
CA ALA A 235 -2.44 1.03 -10.22
C ALA A 235 -2.85 1.84 -8.98
N TYR A 236 -2.29 3.04 -8.78
CA TYR A 236 -2.64 3.91 -7.66
C TYR A 236 -4.07 4.43 -7.75
N LEU A 237 -4.54 4.77 -8.94
CA LEU A 237 -5.94 5.08 -9.19
C LEU A 237 -6.86 3.93 -8.77
N ILE A 238 -6.56 2.71 -9.21
CA ILE A 238 -7.34 1.52 -8.85
C ILE A 238 -7.30 1.29 -7.33
N ILE A 239 -6.13 1.38 -6.69
CA ILE A 239 -5.96 1.27 -5.24
C ILE A 239 -6.81 2.32 -4.51
N TYR A 240 -6.81 3.57 -4.98
CA TYR A 240 -7.60 4.65 -4.41
C TYR A 240 -9.10 4.34 -4.46
N PHE A 241 -9.61 3.90 -5.61
CA PHE A 241 -11.02 3.51 -5.76
C PHE A 241 -11.38 2.32 -4.87
N ILE A 242 -10.54 1.28 -4.83
CA ILE A 242 -10.74 0.11 -3.96
C ILE A 242 -10.79 0.55 -2.51
N THR A 243 -9.84 1.37 -2.08
CA THR A 243 -9.73 1.87 -0.72
C THR A 243 -10.97 2.69 -0.37
N ASN A 244 -11.38 3.65 -1.19
CA ASN A 244 -12.57 4.44 -0.93
C ASN A 244 -13.84 3.58 -0.83
N ILE A 245 -14.05 2.63 -1.74
CA ILE A 245 -15.24 1.76 -1.73
C ILE A 245 -15.26 0.85 -0.49
N LYS A 246 -14.13 0.20 -0.18
CA LYS A 246 -14.05 -0.79 0.92
C LYS A 246 -13.95 -0.13 2.29
N LEU A 247 -13.20 0.95 2.40
CA LEU A 247 -12.95 1.66 3.67
C LEU A 247 -14.17 2.50 4.05
N ASN A 248 -14.95 3.02 3.10
CA ASN A 248 -16.27 3.59 3.40
C ASN A 248 -17.25 2.53 3.93
N LYS A 249 -17.24 1.30 3.39
CA LYS A 249 -18.03 0.19 3.94
C LYS A 249 -17.57 -0.15 5.37
N LEU A 250 -16.27 -0.15 5.63
CA LEU A 250 -15.70 -0.43 6.95
C LEU A 250 -16.00 0.68 7.97
N LYS A 251 -15.89 1.96 7.58
CA LYS A 251 -16.30 3.12 8.38
C LYS A 251 -17.80 3.10 8.69
N ARG A 252 -18.64 2.74 7.73
CA ARG A 252 -20.09 2.61 7.96
C ARG A 252 -20.38 1.51 8.98
N PHE A 253 -19.68 0.37 8.91
CA PHE A 253 -19.80 -0.69 9.90
C PHE A 253 -19.34 -0.24 11.30
N MET A 254 -18.22 0.49 11.39
CA MET A 254 -17.68 1.07 12.62
C MET A 254 -18.57 2.19 13.19
N SER A 255 -19.21 3.00 12.35
CA SER A 255 -20.09 4.10 12.78
C SER A 255 -21.43 3.59 13.33
N ILE A 256 -21.99 2.52 12.75
CA ILE A 256 -23.18 1.84 13.29
C ILE A 256 -22.94 1.34 14.73
N LYS A 257 -21.68 1.06 15.11
CA LYS A 257 -21.27 0.68 16.47
C LYS A 257 -21.47 1.81 17.49
N ASN A 258 -21.24 3.07 17.10
CA ASN A 258 -21.37 4.20 18.01
C ASN A 258 -22.84 4.62 18.22
N ASN A 259 -23.73 4.30 17.28
CA ASN A 259 -25.14 4.71 17.33
C ASN A 259 -26.11 3.67 17.90
N LYS A 260 -25.62 2.52 18.40
CA LYS A 260 -26.49 1.49 19.02
C LYS A 260 -25.88 0.90 20.30
N VAL A 261 -25.71 1.77 21.30
CA VAL A 261 -25.82 1.38 22.71
C VAL A 261 -26.97 2.17 23.34
N LEU A 262 -28.11 2.21 22.66
CA LEU A 262 -29.37 2.47 23.35
C LEU A 262 -29.76 1.15 24.02
N PRO A 263 -30.03 1.13 25.34
CA PRO A 263 -30.52 -0.07 25.99
C PRO A 263 -31.80 -0.46 25.26
N VAL A 264 -31.77 -1.60 24.58
CA VAL A 264 -32.96 -2.20 23.99
C VAL A 264 -33.89 -2.45 25.17
N ALA A 265 -34.89 -1.57 25.33
CA ALA A 265 -36.00 -1.78 26.22
C ALA A 265 -36.61 -3.13 25.83
N ARG A 266 -36.42 -4.09 26.72
CA ARG A 266 -36.74 -5.50 26.51
C ARG A 266 -38.26 -5.65 26.50
N LYS A 267 -38.91 -5.39 25.36
CA LYS A 267 -40.26 -5.91 25.13
C LYS A 267 -40.15 -7.43 25.02
N ARG A 268 -40.54 -8.12 26.10
CA ARG A 268 -40.78 -9.56 26.11
C ARG A 268 -41.84 -9.86 25.05
N SER A 269 -41.46 -10.49 23.95
CA SER A 269 -42.38 -11.22 23.09
C SER A 269 -41.93 -12.68 23.06
N TYR A 270 -42.82 -13.54 23.54
CA TYR A 270 -42.67 -14.98 23.59
C TYR A 270 -42.57 -15.63 22.21
N SER A 271 -41.84 -16.75 22.19
CA SER A 271 -41.93 -17.92 21.28
C SER A 271 -42.08 -17.70 19.77
N VAL A 272 -40.98 -17.86 19.01
CA VAL A 272 -41.02 -18.50 17.68
C VAL A 272 -39.74 -19.33 17.45
N SER A 273 -39.98 -20.60 17.12
CA SER A 273 -39.15 -21.72 16.66
C SER A 273 -37.61 -21.58 16.58
N SER A 274 -36.93 -22.52 17.26
CA SER A 274 -35.49 -22.57 17.50
C SER A 274 -34.66 -23.35 16.46
N ASN A 275 -35.25 -23.85 15.36
CA ASN A 275 -34.54 -24.83 14.52
C ASN A 275 -33.95 -24.32 13.18
N ILE A 276 -34.28 -23.12 12.71
CA ILE A 276 -33.81 -22.67 11.37
C ILE A 276 -32.71 -21.57 11.43
N ARG A 277 -32.46 -20.97 12.60
CA ARG A 277 -31.58 -19.79 12.73
C ARG A 277 -30.10 -20.09 13.01
N ARG A 278 -29.65 -21.34 12.93
CA ARG A 278 -28.24 -21.69 13.17
C ARG A 278 -27.30 -21.41 12.00
N LEU A 279 -27.79 -21.18 10.78
CA LEU A 279 -26.92 -21.18 9.60
C LEU A 279 -26.25 -19.84 9.25
N ASN A 280 -26.71 -18.71 9.77
CA ASN A 280 -26.10 -17.40 9.47
C ASN A 280 -26.23 -16.42 10.65
N LYS A 281 -25.73 -16.80 11.84
CA LYS A 281 -25.55 -15.81 12.90
C LYS A 281 -24.48 -14.81 12.45
N SER A 282 -24.85 -13.53 12.39
CA SER A 282 -23.89 -12.47 12.10
C SER A 282 -22.81 -12.47 13.18
N VAL A 283 -21.61 -11.97 12.87
CA VAL A 283 -20.51 -11.87 13.85
C VAL A 283 -20.95 -11.12 15.11
N ASN A 284 -21.89 -10.17 14.97
CA ASN A 284 -22.51 -9.42 16.06
C ASN A 284 -23.42 -10.31 16.94
N ASP A 285 -24.15 -11.25 16.37
CA ASP A 285 -25.02 -12.14 17.16
C ASP A 285 -24.20 -13.11 18.02
N ILE A 286 -23.10 -13.62 17.46
CA ILE A 286 -22.14 -14.46 18.20
C ILE A 286 -21.48 -13.63 19.32
N TYR A 287 -21.19 -12.36 19.08
CA TYR A 287 -20.65 -11.43 20.08
C TYR A 287 -21.62 -11.23 21.25
N PHE A 288 -22.87 -10.88 21.00
CA PHE A 288 -23.85 -10.64 22.08
C PHE A 288 -24.16 -11.90 22.87
N GLU A 289 -24.17 -13.06 22.22
CA GLU A 289 -24.33 -14.34 22.91
C GLU A 289 -23.16 -14.64 23.86
N GLN A 290 -21.92 -14.41 23.41
CA GLN A 290 -20.73 -14.63 24.26
C GLN A 290 -20.63 -13.59 25.39
N PHE A 291 -21.01 -12.33 25.14
CA PHE A 291 -21.07 -11.29 26.15
C PHE A 291 -22.08 -11.61 27.26
N ASN A 292 -23.28 -12.05 26.89
CA ASN A 292 -24.31 -12.46 27.84
C ASN A 292 -23.86 -13.63 28.71
N LYS A 293 -23.20 -14.64 28.13
CA LYS A 293 -22.61 -15.77 28.88
C LYS A 293 -21.55 -15.31 29.90
N GLN A 294 -20.72 -14.32 29.55
CA GLN A 294 -19.73 -13.77 30.49
C GLN A 294 -20.37 -12.96 31.62
N LEU A 295 -21.42 -12.18 31.32
CA LEU A 295 -22.20 -11.45 32.32
C LEU A 295 -22.89 -12.40 33.31
N GLU A 296 -23.47 -13.49 32.82
CA GLU A 296 -24.08 -14.53 33.65
C GLU A 296 -23.05 -15.21 34.55
N ALA A 297 -21.89 -15.61 34.01
CA ALA A 297 -20.81 -16.19 34.80
C ALA A 297 -20.31 -15.24 35.91
N LYS A 298 -20.16 -13.94 35.64
CA LYS A 298 -19.80 -12.93 36.65
C LYS A 298 -20.88 -12.71 37.70
N ARG A 299 -22.16 -12.81 37.34
CA ARG A 299 -23.27 -12.72 38.30
C ARG A 299 -23.30 -13.92 39.23
N ILE A 300 -23.05 -15.12 38.69
CA ILE A 300 -22.98 -16.36 39.47
C ILE A 300 -21.80 -16.31 40.44
N SER A 301 -20.63 -15.81 40.01
CA SER A 301 -19.45 -15.70 40.88
C SER A 301 -19.55 -14.63 41.97
N LYS A 302 -20.48 -13.68 41.87
CA LYS A 302 -20.74 -12.66 42.91
C LYS A 302 -21.79 -13.07 43.93
N LYS A 303 -22.54 -14.15 43.66
CA LYS A 303 -23.57 -14.70 44.55
C LYS A 303 -23.06 -15.85 45.42
N LYS A 304 -21.85 -16.35 45.15
CA LYS A 304 -21.08 -17.22 46.03
C LYS A 304 -20.09 -16.35 46.81
#